data_AF-A0A2A9KHJ4-F1
#
_entry.id   AF-A0A2A9KHJ4-F1
#
_cell.length_a   1.000
_cell.length_b   1.000
_cell.length_c   1.000
_cell.angle_alpha   90.00
_cell.angle_beta   90.00
_cell.angle_gamma   90.00
#
_symmetry.space_group_name_H-M   'P 1'
#
loop_
_entity.id
_entity.type
_entity.pdbx_description
1 polymer ?
#
loop_
_entity_poly.entity_id
_entity_poly.type
_entity_poly.pdbx_seq_one_letter_code
_entity_poly.pdbx_strand_id
1 'polypeptide(L)'
;MKHRMRMLLSAVAFVAAHAQAADDCSFVRKVELASRQQMVVVSSGALEPCSTGSYAVRVYSTAHAAPGFDTDDYVTGVLHARDGTVADVFTADLGARAPQALVVTTRSAGSGGYVGAQAYVTTPRAVRLVASVDGLAPDADVTAALRQAIGKRRAAH
;
A
#
# COMPACT_ATOMS: atom_id res chain seq x y z
N MET A 1 -0.83 -74.87 -2.52
CA MET A 1 -2.14 -74.16 -2.39
C MET A 1 -1.82 -72.67 -2.35
N LYS A 2 -2.07 -71.94 -3.45
CA LYS A 2 -3.19 -70.98 -3.61
C LYS A 2 -3.11 -69.86 -2.55
N HIS A 3 -2.86 -68.57 -2.84
CA HIS A 3 -3.43 -67.74 -3.90
C HIS A 3 -2.51 -66.59 -4.28
N ARG A 4 -2.42 -66.32 -5.60
CA ARG A 4 -1.99 -65.03 -6.14
C ARG A 4 -3.09 -64.01 -5.86
N MET A 5 -2.76 -62.86 -5.30
CA MET A 5 -3.64 -61.69 -5.33
C MET A 5 -2.83 -60.46 -5.77
N ARG A 6 -3.02 -60.10 -7.03
CA ARG A 6 -2.71 -58.76 -7.54
C ARG A 6 -3.71 -57.79 -6.92
N MET A 7 -3.27 -56.65 -6.42
CA MET A 7 -4.16 -55.49 -6.30
C MET A 7 -3.37 -54.23 -6.61
N LEU A 8 -3.84 -53.52 -7.65
CA LEU A 8 -3.39 -52.21 -8.05
C LEU A 8 -3.62 -51.24 -6.89
N LEU A 9 -2.59 -50.48 -6.48
CA LEU A 9 -2.79 -49.27 -5.70
C LEU A 9 -2.81 -48.07 -6.66
N SER A 10 -4.00 -47.51 -6.81
CA SER A 10 -4.27 -46.24 -7.47
C SER A 10 -3.50 -45.11 -6.79
N ALA A 11 -2.65 -44.41 -7.54
CA ALA A 11 -2.02 -43.17 -7.08
C ALA A 11 -3.06 -42.04 -7.12
N VAL A 12 -3.61 -41.66 -5.96
CA VAL A 12 -4.42 -40.46 -5.81
C VAL A 12 -3.47 -39.27 -5.72
N ALA A 13 -3.35 -38.50 -6.80
CA ALA A 13 -2.67 -37.22 -6.78
C ALA A 13 -3.55 -36.22 -6.01
N PHE A 14 -3.21 -35.96 -4.74
CA PHE A 14 -3.77 -34.83 -3.99
C PHE A 14 -3.21 -33.55 -4.60
N VAL A 15 -3.98 -32.92 -5.48
CA VAL A 15 -3.77 -31.51 -5.82
C VAL A 15 -4.19 -30.73 -4.59
N ALA A 16 -3.21 -30.35 -3.76
CA ALA A 16 -3.43 -29.37 -2.70
C ALA A 16 -3.71 -28.03 -3.39
N ALA A 17 -4.99 -27.73 -3.64
CA ALA A 17 -5.42 -26.39 -3.95
C ALA A 17 -5.19 -25.57 -2.67
N HIS A 18 -4.04 -24.90 -2.57
CA HIS A 18 -3.86 -23.81 -1.64
C HIS A 18 -4.84 -22.72 -2.09
N ALA A 19 -6.03 -22.73 -1.51
CA ALA A 19 -6.88 -21.56 -1.50
C ALA A 19 -6.08 -20.51 -0.73
N GLN A 20 -5.38 -19.63 -1.44
CA GLN A 20 -5.01 -18.33 -0.89
C GLN A 20 -6.35 -17.66 -0.57
N ALA A 21 -6.83 -17.81 0.67
CA ALA A 21 -7.73 -16.83 1.23
C ALA A 21 -7.03 -15.49 0.99
N ALA A 22 -7.67 -14.59 0.24
CA ALA A 22 -7.22 -13.21 0.26
C ALA A 22 -7.20 -12.82 1.74
N ASP A 23 -6.02 -12.52 2.28
CA ASP A 23 -5.96 -11.89 3.59
C ASP A 23 -6.89 -10.69 3.50
N ASP A 24 -7.94 -10.62 4.32
CA ASP A 24 -8.95 -9.54 4.28
C ASP A 24 -8.32 -8.14 4.48
N CYS A 25 -7.05 -8.11 4.87
CA CYS A 25 -6.23 -6.94 5.11
C CYS A 25 -5.11 -6.74 4.07
N SER A 26 -5.05 -7.60 3.05
CA SER A 26 -4.21 -7.37 1.88
C SER A 26 -4.73 -6.14 1.15
N PHE A 27 -3.81 -5.23 0.86
CA PHE A 27 -4.12 -4.01 0.12
C PHE A 27 -3.12 -3.91 -1.02
N VAL A 28 -3.62 -3.71 -2.24
CA VAL A 28 -2.81 -3.32 -3.39
C VAL A 28 -3.64 -2.37 -4.24
N ARG A 29 -3.12 -1.16 -4.48
CA ARG A 29 -3.73 -0.21 -5.42
C ARG A 29 -2.70 0.50 -6.27
N LYS A 30 -3.11 0.78 -7.51
CA LYS A 30 -2.41 1.64 -8.46
C LYS A 30 -3.01 3.04 -8.41
N VAL A 31 -2.15 4.07 -8.42
CA VAL A 31 -2.53 5.48 -8.48
C VAL A 31 -1.70 6.15 -9.57
N GLU A 32 -2.37 6.66 -10.59
CA GLU A 32 -1.71 7.37 -11.68
C GLU A 32 -1.40 8.82 -11.26
N LEU A 33 -0.16 9.24 -11.50
CA LEU A 33 0.28 10.62 -11.40
C LEU A 33 0.58 11.15 -12.80
N ALA A 34 -0.48 11.39 -13.59
CA ALA A 34 -0.37 11.73 -15.01
C ALA A 34 0.53 12.95 -15.29
N SER A 35 0.46 13.98 -14.44
CA SER A 35 1.30 15.19 -14.53
C SER A 35 2.81 14.91 -14.39
N ARG A 36 3.17 13.73 -13.88
CA ARG A 36 4.56 13.28 -13.65
C ARG A 36 4.95 12.11 -14.54
N GLN A 37 4.06 11.61 -15.40
CA GLN A 37 4.24 10.37 -16.15
C GLN A 37 4.71 9.24 -15.21
N GLN A 38 3.98 9.05 -14.12
CA GLN A 38 4.29 8.05 -13.11
C GLN A 38 3.07 7.23 -12.73
N MET A 39 3.31 5.96 -12.45
CA MET A 39 2.35 5.06 -11.81
C MET A 39 2.88 4.72 -10.42
N VAL A 40 2.03 4.84 -9.41
CA VAL A 40 2.38 4.49 -8.03
C VAL A 40 1.61 3.25 -7.60
N VAL A 41 2.31 2.25 -7.09
CA VAL A 41 1.72 1.07 -6.47
C VAL A 41 1.89 1.17 -4.96
N VAL A 42 0.78 1.15 -4.23
CA VAL A 42 0.77 0.99 -2.77
C VAL A 42 0.34 -0.41 -2.42
N SER A 43 1.12 -1.11 -1.62
CA SER A 43 0.81 -2.48 -1.21
C SER A 43 1.16 -2.77 0.26
N SER A 44 0.28 -3.43 0.99
CA SER A 44 0.62 -4.03 2.30
C SER A 44 1.71 -5.09 2.16
N GLY A 45 2.49 -5.32 3.22
CA GLY A 45 3.40 -6.47 3.28
C GLY A 45 2.65 -7.79 3.22
N ALA A 46 3.19 -8.75 2.46
CA ALA A 46 2.60 -10.07 2.36
C ALA A 46 2.79 -10.85 3.67
N LEU A 47 1.78 -11.62 4.08
CA LEU A 47 1.80 -12.48 5.27
C LEU A 47 1.97 -11.70 6.59
N GLU A 48 1.69 -10.39 6.59
CA GLU A 48 1.66 -9.58 7.79
C GLU A 48 0.25 -9.55 8.40
N PRO A 49 0.13 -9.41 9.74
CA PRO A 49 -1.17 -9.31 10.37
C PRO A 49 -1.90 -8.00 9.98
N CYS A 50 -3.23 -8.00 10.12
CA CYS A 50 -4.05 -6.81 9.94
C CYS A 50 -3.67 -5.66 10.89
N SER A 51 -3.33 -6.00 12.13
CA SER A 51 -3.16 -5.02 13.19
C SER A 51 -1.86 -4.23 13.14
N THR A 52 -0.84 -4.70 12.41
CA THR A 52 0.47 -4.05 12.34
C THR A 52 1.29 -4.59 11.17
N GLY A 53 2.33 -3.88 10.78
CA GLY A 53 3.28 -4.36 9.78
C GLY A 53 3.83 -3.20 8.97
N SER A 54 3.84 -3.34 7.65
CA SER A 54 4.33 -2.36 6.71
C SER A 54 3.43 -2.22 5.48
N TYR A 55 3.65 -1.14 4.75
CA TYR A 55 3.26 -1.03 3.36
C TYR A 55 4.41 -0.43 2.54
N ALA A 56 4.41 -0.74 1.25
CA ALA A 56 5.33 -0.18 0.27
C ALA A 56 4.63 0.86 -0.60
N VAL A 57 5.34 1.93 -0.94
CA VAL A 57 4.99 2.86 -2.02
C VAL A 57 6.06 2.70 -3.09
N ARG A 58 5.70 2.15 -4.26
CA ARG A 58 6.60 1.94 -5.40
C ARG A 58 6.20 2.84 -6.54
N VAL A 59 7.17 3.52 -7.13
CA VAL A 59 6.96 4.46 -8.23
C VAL A 59 7.57 3.88 -9.49
N TYR A 60 6.80 3.92 -10.55
CA TYR A 60 7.17 3.48 -11.89
C TYR A 60 7.02 4.66 -12.85
N SER A 61 7.91 4.75 -13.83
CA SER A 61 7.81 5.69 -14.94
C SER A 61 6.81 5.15 -15.96
N THR A 62 5.94 6.01 -16.46
CA THR A 62 5.00 5.69 -17.55
C THR A 62 5.36 6.41 -18.86
N ALA A 63 6.52 7.08 -18.91
CA ALA A 63 6.96 7.85 -20.08
C ALA A 63 7.06 7.01 -21.37
N HIS A 64 7.33 5.70 -21.23
CA HIS A 64 7.44 4.74 -22.33
C HIS A 64 6.56 3.50 -22.13
N ALA A 65 5.59 3.56 -21.21
CA ALA A 65 4.75 2.42 -20.91
C ALA A 65 3.74 2.15 -22.04
N ALA A 66 3.68 0.91 -22.50
CA ALA A 66 2.56 0.44 -23.32
C ALA A 66 1.31 0.27 -22.44
N PRO A 67 0.10 0.31 -23.03
CA PRO A 67 -1.13 0.07 -22.28
C PRO A 67 -1.08 -1.26 -21.52
N GLY A 68 -1.29 -1.23 -20.20
CA GLY A 68 -1.21 -2.40 -19.31
C GLY A 68 0.18 -2.71 -18.74
N PHE A 69 1.23 -2.01 -19.18
CA PHE A 69 2.62 -2.18 -18.74
C PHE A 69 3.13 -0.96 -17.95
N ASP A 70 2.22 -0.31 -17.23
CA ASP A 70 2.45 0.88 -16.42
C ASP A 70 3.35 0.64 -15.18
N THR A 71 3.78 -0.60 -14.96
CA THR A 71 4.66 -1.00 -13.85
C THR A 71 5.97 -1.66 -14.31
N ASP A 72 6.36 -1.52 -15.58
CA ASP A 72 7.56 -2.16 -16.12
C ASP A 72 8.85 -1.38 -15.83
N ASP A 73 8.77 -0.04 -15.72
CA ASP A 73 9.93 0.83 -15.52
C ASP A 73 9.98 1.34 -14.07
N TYR A 74 10.53 0.54 -13.16
CA TYR A 74 10.67 0.89 -11.75
C TYR A 74 11.68 2.04 -11.54
N VAL A 75 11.26 3.07 -10.80
CA VAL A 75 12.09 4.24 -10.49
C VAL A 75 12.62 4.17 -9.06
N THR A 76 11.73 4.04 -8.09
CA THR A 76 12.05 4.17 -6.66
C THR A 76 10.92 3.64 -5.79
N GLY A 77 11.17 3.52 -4.50
CA GLY A 77 10.14 3.13 -3.55
C GLY A 77 10.59 3.30 -2.10
N VAL A 78 9.61 3.28 -1.20
CA VAL A 78 9.82 3.33 0.25
C VAL A 78 8.94 2.30 0.94
N LEU A 79 9.43 1.79 2.06
CA LEU A 79 8.65 1.03 3.03
C LEU A 79 8.29 1.94 4.21
N HIS A 80 7.07 1.80 4.71
CA HIS A 80 6.59 2.52 5.86
C HIS A 80 5.94 1.54 6.85
N ALA A 81 6.24 1.68 8.14
CA ALA A 81 5.57 0.90 9.17
C ALA A 81 4.11 1.38 9.32
N ARG A 82 3.17 0.46 9.57
CA ARG A 82 1.76 0.79 9.82
C ARG A 82 1.30 0.27 11.18
N ASP A 83 0.49 1.08 11.85
CA ASP A 83 -0.38 0.66 12.93
C ASP A 83 -1.79 0.47 12.34
N GLY A 84 -2.27 -0.78 12.37
CA GLY A 84 -3.50 -1.18 11.72
C GLY A 84 -3.38 -1.43 10.21
N THR A 85 -4.53 -1.44 9.52
CA THR A 85 -4.64 -1.84 8.11
C THR A 85 -4.57 -0.62 7.19
N VAL A 86 -3.97 -0.76 6.00
CA VAL A 86 -4.09 0.28 4.95
C VAL A 86 -5.54 0.34 4.50
N ALA A 87 -6.18 1.49 4.70
CA ALA A 87 -7.58 1.70 4.39
C ALA A 87 -7.79 2.23 2.96
N ASP A 88 -6.94 3.16 2.52
CA ASP A 88 -7.07 3.77 1.20
C ASP A 88 -5.77 4.45 0.74
N VAL A 89 -5.72 4.77 -0.55
CA VAL A 89 -4.71 5.62 -1.17
C VAL A 89 -5.35 6.56 -2.20
N PHE A 90 -5.02 7.84 -2.13
CA PHE A 90 -5.53 8.86 -3.06
C PHE A 90 -4.51 9.98 -3.26
N THR A 91 -4.83 10.93 -4.15
CA THR A 91 -4.02 12.15 -4.31
C THR A 91 -4.73 13.37 -3.74
N ALA A 92 -3.97 14.29 -3.14
CA ALA A 92 -4.51 15.53 -2.59
C ALA A 92 -3.53 16.70 -2.78
N ASP A 93 -4.07 17.89 -2.96
CA ASP A 93 -3.31 19.14 -2.85
C ASP A 93 -3.14 19.51 -1.37
N LEU A 94 -1.91 19.46 -0.87
CA LEU A 94 -1.55 19.81 0.50
C LEU A 94 -0.82 21.17 0.59
N GLY A 95 -0.95 22.01 -0.45
CA GLY A 95 -0.36 23.33 -0.58
C GLY A 95 0.95 23.35 -1.37
N ALA A 96 1.63 24.49 -1.38
CA ALA A 96 2.76 24.76 -2.29
C ALA A 96 3.93 23.75 -2.24
N ARG A 97 4.17 23.07 -1.12
CA ARG A 97 5.23 22.04 -0.99
C ARG A 97 4.79 20.65 -1.49
N ALA A 98 3.49 20.45 -1.64
CA ALA A 98 2.89 19.16 -1.92
C ALA A 98 1.56 19.33 -2.71
N PRO A 99 1.58 20.00 -3.88
CA PRO A 99 0.36 20.32 -4.63
C PRO A 99 -0.35 19.10 -5.24
N GLN A 100 0.37 17.97 -5.30
CA GLN A 100 -0.17 16.66 -5.66
C GLN A 100 0.57 15.62 -4.84
N ALA A 101 0.19 15.46 -3.57
CA ALA A 101 0.71 14.42 -2.70
C ALA A 101 -0.07 13.12 -2.91
N LEU A 102 0.63 11.99 -2.87
CA LEU A 102 0.03 10.69 -2.63
C LEU A 102 -0.22 10.56 -1.13
N VAL A 103 -1.46 10.31 -0.73
CA VAL A 103 -1.85 10.08 0.66
C VAL A 103 -2.20 8.61 0.83
N VAL A 104 -1.55 7.96 1.79
CA VAL A 104 -1.91 6.60 2.24
C VAL A 104 -2.53 6.74 3.62
N THR A 105 -3.72 6.18 3.82
CA THR A 105 -4.41 6.18 5.11
C THR A 105 -4.40 4.79 5.73
N THR A 106 -4.21 4.72 7.04
CA THR A 106 -4.32 3.51 7.83
C THR A 106 -5.45 3.64 8.85
N ARG A 107 -5.98 2.49 9.28
CA ARG A 107 -6.98 2.42 10.34
C ARG A 107 -6.55 1.46 11.42
N SER A 108 -6.47 1.94 12.66
CA SER A 108 -6.09 1.13 13.82
C SER A 108 -7.03 -0.08 13.97
N ALA A 109 -6.49 -1.25 14.31
CA ALA A 109 -7.31 -2.44 14.57
C ALA A 109 -8.07 -2.40 15.91
N GLY A 110 -7.74 -1.45 16.80
CA GLY A 110 -8.43 -1.25 18.07
C GLY A 110 -9.85 -0.70 17.89
N SER A 111 -10.69 -0.83 18.93
CA SER A 111 -12.09 -0.40 18.92
C SER A 111 -12.29 1.11 18.69
N GLY A 112 -11.25 1.92 18.95
CA GLY A 112 -11.27 3.35 18.68
C GLY A 112 -11.30 3.69 17.18
N GLY A 113 -10.87 2.76 16.30
CA GLY A 113 -10.93 2.95 14.85
C GLY A 113 -10.17 4.17 14.34
N TYR A 114 -9.12 4.59 15.06
CA TYR A 114 -8.33 5.78 14.79
C TYR A 114 -7.69 5.73 13.39
N VAL A 115 -7.56 6.89 12.78
CA VAL A 115 -7.00 7.06 11.44
C VAL A 115 -5.56 7.56 11.55
N GLY A 116 -4.66 6.92 10.83
CA GLY A 116 -3.32 7.41 10.52
C GLY A 116 -3.24 7.79 9.04
N ALA A 117 -2.32 8.69 8.69
CA ALA A 117 -2.08 9.04 7.31
C ALA A 117 -0.66 9.56 7.06
N GLN A 118 -0.12 9.16 5.91
CA GLN A 118 1.17 9.61 5.43
C GLN A 118 1.02 10.24 4.05
N ALA A 119 1.65 11.40 3.88
CA ALA A 119 1.69 12.12 2.60
C ALA A 119 3.07 12.02 1.97
N TYR A 120 3.12 11.60 0.72
CA TYR A 120 4.34 11.47 -0.08
C TYR A 120 4.30 12.39 -1.29
N VAL A 121 5.45 12.98 -1.61
CA VAL A 121 5.68 13.65 -2.90
C VAL A 121 6.66 12.83 -3.69
N THR A 122 6.33 12.55 -4.96
CA THR A 122 7.23 11.90 -5.89
C THR A 122 8.04 12.94 -6.67
N THR A 123 9.24 12.53 -7.07
CA THR A 123 10.11 13.20 -8.03
C THR A 123 10.53 12.16 -9.07
N PRO A 124 11.24 12.54 -10.15
CA PRO A 124 11.73 11.57 -11.13
C PRO A 124 12.70 10.51 -10.58
N ARG A 125 13.18 10.63 -9.33
CA ARG A 125 14.18 9.70 -8.75
C ARG A 125 13.91 9.30 -7.30
N ALA A 126 12.93 9.90 -6.63
CA ALA A 126 12.70 9.70 -5.22
C ALA A 126 11.23 9.86 -4.86
N VAL A 127 10.79 9.11 -3.86
CA VAL A 127 9.54 9.32 -3.14
C VAL A 127 9.89 9.81 -1.73
N ARG A 128 9.28 10.92 -1.30
CA ARG A 128 9.62 11.59 -0.04
C ARG A 128 8.39 11.75 0.83
N LEU A 129 8.47 11.29 2.06
CA LEU A 129 7.47 11.60 3.09
C LEU A 129 7.54 13.08 3.44
N VAL A 130 6.44 13.81 3.24
CA VAL A 130 6.36 15.25 3.54
C VAL A 130 5.60 15.54 4.84
N ALA A 131 4.65 14.69 5.21
CA ALA A 131 3.92 14.75 6.48
C ALA A 131 3.41 13.38 6.91
N SER A 132 3.24 13.22 8.23
CA SER A 132 2.55 12.10 8.86
C SER A 132 1.64 12.64 9.95
N VAL A 133 0.50 12.01 10.15
CA VAL A 133 -0.43 12.23 11.26
C VAL A 133 -0.94 10.87 11.73
N ASP A 134 -1.11 10.70 13.03
CA ASP A 134 -1.54 9.45 13.65
C ASP A 134 -2.57 9.74 14.74
N GLY A 135 -3.40 8.76 15.07
CA GLY A 135 -4.37 8.87 16.17
C GLY A 135 -5.53 9.84 15.92
N LEU A 136 -5.87 10.11 14.65
CA LEU A 136 -7.01 10.95 14.32
C LEU A 136 -8.32 10.22 14.64
N ALA A 137 -9.36 10.98 15.00
CA ALA A 137 -10.71 10.44 15.15
C ALA A 137 -11.17 9.76 13.83
N PRO A 138 -12.05 8.74 13.89
CA PRO A 138 -12.47 7.98 12.71
C PRO A 138 -13.05 8.80 11.55
N ASP A 139 -13.62 9.96 11.84
CA ASP A 139 -14.28 10.89 10.93
C ASP A 139 -13.48 12.17 10.66
N ALA A 140 -12.23 12.25 11.13
CA ALA A 140 -11.39 13.42 10.97
C ALA A 140 -11.07 13.73 9.49
N ASP A 141 -10.95 15.01 9.17
CA ASP A 141 -10.44 15.46 7.87
C ASP A 141 -8.91 15.24 7.80
N VAL A 142 -8.54 14.10 7.22
CA VAL A 142 -7.14 13.69 6.98
C VAL A 142 -6.37 14.74 6.17
N THR A 143 -7.00 15.35 5.16
CA THR A 143 -6.33 16.31 4.28
C THR A 143 -6.01 17.60 5.03
N ALA A 144 -6.96 18.10 5.82
CA ALA A 144 -6.73 19.25 6.69
C ALA A 144 -5.65 18.98 7.74
N ALA A 145 -5.66 17.80 8.38
CA ALA A 145 -4.65 17.40 9.37
C ALA A 145 -3.25 17.35 8.77
N LEU A 146 -3.09 16.77 7.57
CA LEU A 146 -1.81 16.72 6.86
C LEU A 146 -1.32 18.11 6.46
N ARG A 147 -2.20 18.99 5.95
CA ARG A 147 -1.84 20.40 5.65
C ARG A 147 -1.32 21.12 6.91
N GLN A 148 -1.98 20.92 8.05
CA GLN A 148 -1.55 21.49 9.32
C GLN A 148 -0.17 20.94 9.74
N ALA A 149 0.07 19.64 9.59
CA ALA A 149 1.34 19.00 9.91
C ALA A 149 2.51 19.56 9.06
N ILE A 150 2.30 19.77 7.75
CA ILE A 150 3.27 20.44 6.88
C ILE A 150 3.56 21.86 7.38
N GLY A 151 2.53 22.60 7.77
CA GLY A 151 2.64 23.96 8.30
C GLY A 151 3.45 24.03 9.60
N LYS A 152 3.21 23.12 10.55
CA LYS A 152 3.94 23.06 11.83
C LYS A 152 5.43 22.80 11.63
N ARG A 153 5.80 21.90 10.71
CA ARG A 153 7.20 21.62 10.37
C ARG A 153 7.94 22.84 9.81
N ARG A 154 7.22 23.83 9.25
CA ARG A 154 7.80 25.12 8.83
C ARG A 154 8.22 25.99 10.00
N ALA A 155 7.51 25.95 11.13
CA ALA A 155 7.77 26.81 12.28
C ALA A 155 8.93 26.31 13.17
N ALA A 156 9.36 25.07 12.98
CA ALA A 156 10.44 24.44 13.76
C ALA A 156 11.85 24.59 13.12
N HIS A 157 11.94 25.27 11.98
CA HIS A 157 13.17 25.57 11.25
C HIS A 157 13.23 27.06 10.92
#